data_AF-A0A250DGX6-F1
#
_entry.id   AF-A0A250DGX6-F1
#
_cell.length_a   1.000
_cell.length_b   1.000
_cell.length_c   1.000
_cell.angle_alpha   90.00
_cell.angle_beta   90.00
_cell.angle_gamma   90.00
#
_symmetry.space_group_name_H-M   'P 1'
#
loop_
_entity.id
_entity.type
_entity.pdbx_description
1 polymer ?
#
loop_
_entity_poly.entity_id
_entity_poly.type
_entity_poly.pdbx_seq_one_letter_code
_entity_poly.pdbx_strand_id
1 'polypeptide(L)'
;MRKPANPIVIAGHTLTDKQAWRHAFEDELREQCGGRIDKDWLIAISRTLLRHSPDEDPRRMARLTYPILMVDPEEIGEAEHAASARAMRRSRFH
;
A
#
# COMPACT_ATOMS: atom_id res chain seq x y z
N MET A 1 -11.72 7.32 -13.61
CA MET A 1 -10.73 7.57 -12.55
C MET A 1 -11.45 8.25 -11.41
N ARG A 2 -11.42 7.71 -10.19
CA ARG A 2 -12.10 8.35 -9.05
C ARG A 2 -11.30 9.59 -8.64
N LYS A 3 -11.76 10.75 -9.11
CA LYS A 3 -11.12 12.05 -8.92
C LYS A 3 -11.27 12.49 -7.46
N PRO A 4 -10.24 13.10 -6.84
CA PRO A 4 -10.40 13.74 -5.54
C PRO A 4 -11.49 14.81 -5.61
N ALA A 5 -12.32 14.88 -4.57
CA ALA A 5 -13.49 15.77 -4.52
C ALA A 5 -13.14 17.25 -4.74
N ASN A 6 -11.93 17.65 -4.35
CA ASN A 6 -11.40 19.00 -4.56
C ASN A 6 -10.19 18.97 -5.51
N PRO A 7 -10.05 19.97 -6.39
CA PRO A 7 -8.83 20.15 -7.18
C PRO A 7 -7.62 20.32 -6.26
N ILE A 8 -6.53 19.62 -6.57
CA ILE A 8 -5.26 19.78 -5.86
C ILE A 8 -4.43 20.81 -6.63
N VAL A 9 -4.03 21.88 -5.93
CA VAL A 9 -3.21 22.97 -6.48
C VAL A 9 -1.85 22.97 -5.78
N ILE A 10 -0.77 22.86 -6.55
CA ILE A 10 0.61 22.89 -6.04
C ILE A 10 1.38 23.95 -6.81
N ALA A 11 2.01 24.89 -6.09
CA ALA A 11 2.77 25.99 -6.69
C ALA A 11 1.99 26.77 -7.78
N GLY A 12 0.69 26.99 -7.56
CA GLY A 12 -0.19 27.69 -8.51
C GLY A 12 -0.66 26.86 -9.70
N HIS A 13 -0.26 25.59 -9.80
CA HIS A 13 -0.69 24.67 -10.86
C HIS A 13 -1.71 23.65 -10.36
N THR A 14 -2.82 23.52 -11.07
CA THR A 14 -3.81 22.46 -10.83
C THR A 14 -3.29 21.15 -11.38
N LEU A 15 -3.26 20.12 -10.53
CA LEU A 15 -2.85 18.78 -10.94
C LEU A 15 -3.86 18.15 -11.89
N THR A 16 -3.38 17.41 -12.88
CA THR A 16 -4.22 16.48 -13.64
C THR A 16 -4.79 15.42 -12.71
N ASP A 17 -5.91 14.79 -13.08
CA ASP A 17 -6.53 13.77 -12.23
C ASP A 17 -5.55 12.62 -11.88
N LYS A 18 -4.62 12.25 -12.78
CA LYS A 18 -3.57 11.24 -12.53
C LYS A 18 -2.53 11.73 -11.52
N GLN A 19 -2.11 12.98 -11.63
CA GLN A 19 -1.19 13.60 -10.68
C GLN A 19 -1.85 13.78 -9.31
N ALA A 20 -3.12 14.17 -9.29
CA ALA A 20 -3.89 14.35 -8.07
C ALA A 20 -4.11 13.01 -7.34
N TRP A 21 -4.41 11.95 -8.08
CA TRP A 21 -4.48 10.59 -7.55
C TRP A 21 -3.15 10.17 -6.93
N ARG A 22 -2.04 10.32 -7.67
CA ARG A 22 -0.70 9.96 -7.19
C ARG A 22 -0.32 10.74 -5.95
N HIS A 23 -0.54 12.05 -5.96
CA HIS A 23 -0.26 12.91 -4.82
C HIS A 23 -1.02 12.45 -3.58
N ALA A 24 -2.32 12.20 -3.68
CA ALA A 24 -3.13 11.76 -2.54
C ALA A 24 -2.68 10.39 -1.99
N PHE A 25 -2.27 9.47 -2.86
CA PHE A 25 -1.73 8.17 -2.44
C PHE A 25 -0.38 8.32 -1.73
N GLU A 26 0.54 9.07 -2.34
CA GLU A 26 1.91 9.23 -1.81
C GLU A 26 1.92 9.96 -0.48
N ASP A 27 1.04 10.93 -0.31
CA ASP A 27 0.91 11.71 0.91
C ASP A 27 0.38 10.86 2.08
N GLU A 28 -0.74 10.15 1.87
CA GLU A 28 -1.34 9.26 2.88
C GLU A 28 -0.37 8.12 3.27
N LEU A 29 0.32 7.50 2.30
CA LEU A 29 1.26 6.41 2.60
C LEU A 29 2.48 6.92 3.36
N ARG A 30 3.01 8.09 2.99
CA ARG A 30 4.12 8.73 3.69
C ARG A 30 3.74 9.10 5.12
N GLU A 31 2.52 9.58 5.35
CA GLU A 31 2.00 9.86 6.69
C GLU A 31 1.96 8.59 7.55
N GLN A 32 1.44 7.48 7.01
CA GLN A 32 1.39 6.20 7.71
C GLN A 32 2.78 5.63 8.03
N CYS A 33 3.75 5.85 7.16
CA CYS A 33 5.16 5.49 7.40
C CYS A 33 5.91 6.49 8.29
N GLY A 34 5.25 7.52 8.86
CA GLY A 34 5.90 8.55 9.67
C GLY A 34 6.99 9.33 8.92
N GLY A 35 6.83 9.49 7.61
CA GLY A 35 7.82 10.10 6.72
C GLY A 35 8.98 9.18 6.33
N ARG A 36 9.07 7.97 6.88
CA ARG A 36 10.18 7.03 6.68
C ARG A 36 9.84 6.01 5.60
N ILE A 37 9.82 6.49 4.36
CA ILE A 37 9.62 5.64 3.18
C ILE A 37 10.62 6.04 2.10
N ASP A 38 11.18 5.04 1.41
CA ASP A 38 12.06 5.30 0.29
C ASP A 38 11.29 5.98 -0.85
N LYS A 39 11.85 7.07 -1.37
CA LYS A 39 11.17 7.93 -2.35
C LYS A 39 11.01 7.24 -3.70
N ASP A 40 12.02 6.52 -4.15
CA ASP A 40 11.99 5.87 -5.46
C ASP A 40 11.04 4.68 -5.43
N TRP A 41 11.03 3.96 -4.32
CA TRP A 41 10.07 2.91 -4.04
C TRP A 41 8.63 3.45 -4.00
N LEU A 42 8.40 4.57 -3.30
CA LEU A 42 7.10 5.23 -3.24
C LEU A 42 6.59 5.63 -4.64
N ILE A 43 7.48 6.17 -5.49
CA ILE A 43 7.17 6.50 -6.88
C ILE A 43 6.85 5.23 -7.70
N ALA A 44 7.60 4.15 -7.49
CA ALA A 44 7.40 2.90 -8.23
C ALA A 44 6.06 2.24 -7.89
N ILE A 45 5.70 2.16 -6.60
CA ILE A 45 4.42 1.58 -6.17
C ILE A 45 3.25 2.48 -6.62
N SER A 46 3.35 3.80 -6.50
CA SER A 46 2.28 4.72 -6.90
C SER A 46 2.00 4.65 -8.40
N ARG A 47 3.04 4.53 -9.24
CA ARG A 47 2.91 4.27 -10.68
C ARG A 47 2.26 2.93 -10.99
N THR A 48 2.65 1.89 -10.27
CA THR A 48 2.14 0.53 -10.49
C THR A 48 0.66 0.43 -10.15
N LEU A 49 0.26 0.97 -9.00
CA LEU A 49 -1.14 0.97 -8.55
C LEU A 49 -2.02 1.84 -9.44
N LEU A 50 -1.56 3.04 -9.84
CA LEU A 50 -2.32 3.88 -10.75
C LEU A 50 -2.57 3.20 -12.12
N ARG A 51 -1.63 2.37 -12.59
CA ARG A 51 -1.78 1.63 -13.85
C ARG A 51 -2.83 0.52 -13.74
N HIS A 52 -2.87 -0.20 -12.63
CA HIS A 52 -3.71 -1.39 -12.46
C HIS A 52 -5.06 -1.11 -11.81
N SER A 53 -5.17 -0.01 -11.05
CA SER A 53 -6.37 0.35 -10.30
C SER A 53 -6.62 1.87 -10.37
N PRO A 54 -6.75 2.45 -11.58
CA PRO A 54 -6.91 3.89 -11.75
C PRO A 54 -8.21 4.43 -11.14
N ASP A 55 -9.22 3.58 -10.99
CA ASP A 55 -10.55 3.96 -10.48
C ASP A 55 -10.70 3.79 -8.97
N GLU A 56 -9.70 3.23 -8.29
CA GLU A 56 -9.74 3.09 -6.84
C GLU A 56 -9.43 4.41 -6.13
N ASP A 57 -9.93 4.53 -4.90
CA ASP A 57 -9.61 5.66 -4.03
C ASP A 57 -8.12 5.61 -3.63
N PRO A 58 -7.31 6.62 -3.96
CA PRO A 58 -5.88 6.62 -3.65
C PRO A 58 -5.58 6.50 -2.15
N ARG A 59 -6.42 7.08 -1.26
CA ARG A 59 -6.21 6.99 0.20
C ARG A 59 -6.50 5.59 0.72
N ARG A 60 -7.57 4.97 0.22
CA ARG A 60 -7.88 3.56 0.50
C ARG A 60 -6.74 2.65 0.04
N MET A 61 -6.21 2.88 -1.16
CA MET A 61 -5.08 2.10 -1.68
C MET A 61 -3.82 2.26 -0.81
N ALA A 62 -3.52 3.46 -0.33
CA ALA A 62 -2.40 3.68 0.60
C ALA A 62 -2.59 2.90 1.91
N ARG A 63 -3.79 2.95 2.51
CA ARG A 63 -4.14 2.19 3.73
C ARG A 63 -4.06 0.67 3.56
N LEU A 64 -4.32 0.15 2.36
CA LEU A 64 -4.13 -1.27 2.06
C LEU A 64 -2.66 -1.62 1.81
N THR A 65 -1.89 -0.69 1.25
CA THR A 65 -0.47 -0.89 0.94
C THR A 65 0.36 -0.92 2.22
N TYR A 66 0.09 -0.04 3.19
CA TYR A 66 0.90 0.06 4.41
C TYR A 66 1.03 -1.25 5.20
N PRO A 67 -0.06 -1.99 5.53
CA PRO A 67 0.07 -3.29 6.19
C PRO A 67 0.93 -4.28 5.40
N ILE A 68 0.84 -4.29 4.07
CA ILE A 68 1.65 -5.17 3.21
C ILE A 68 3.14 -4.83 3.34
N LEU A 69 3.50 -3.58 3.61
CA LEU A 69 4.88 -3.15 3.82
C LEU A 69 5.42 -3.42 5.22
N MET A 70 4.54 -3.40 6.21
CA MET A 70 4.92 -3.59 7.61
C MET A 70 5.00 -5.06 8.00
N VAL A 71 4.46 -5.95 7.17
CA VAL A 71 4.58 -7.38 7.40
C VAL A 71 5.98 -7.83 7.02
N ASP A 72 6.69 -8.38 8.01
CA ASP A 72 7.95 -9.07 7.78
C ASP A 72 7.67 -10.40 7.04
N PRO A 73 8.25 -10.63 5.85
CA PRO A 73 8.11 -11.90 5.15
C PRO A 73 8.56 -13.10 5.99
N GLU A 74 9.53 -12.93 6.90
CA GLU A 74 9.99 -14.00 7.80
C GLU A 74 8.92 -14.35 8.84
N GLU A 75 8.22 -13.37 9.42
CA GLU A 75 7.11 -13.62 10.36
C GLU A 75 5.96 -14.39 9.70
N ILE A 76 5.66 -14.13 8.42
CA ILE A 76 4.64 -14.91 7.68
C ILE A 76 5.11 -16.36 7.49
N GLY A 77 6.35 -16.54 7.02
CA GLY A 77 6.91 -17.87 6.77
C GLY A 77 6.98 -18.73 8.04
N GLU A 78 7.38 -18.14 9.16
CA GLU A 78 7.41 -18.81 10.46
C GLU A 78 6.02 -19.15 10.99
N ALA A 79 5.05 -18.24 10.83
CA ALA A 79 3.66 -18.48 11.23
C ALA A 79 3.02 -19.63 10.43
N GLU A 80 3.25 -19.68 9.12
CA GLU A 80 2.79 -20.76 8.24
C GLU A 80 3.48 -22.09 8.55
N HIS A 81 4.80 -22.06 8.82
CA HIS A 81 5.56 -23.24 9.21
C HIS A 81 5.11 -23.78 10.57
N ALA A 82 4.88 -22.89 11.55
CA ALA A 82 4.38 -23.25 12.87
C ALA A 82 2.94 -23.80 12.80
N ALA A 83 2.08 -23.22 11.97
CA ALA A 83 0.73 -23.72 11.72
C ALA A 83 0.76 -25.11 11.10
N SER A 84 1.61 -25.32 10.09
CA SER A 84 1.82 -26.64 9.45
C SER A 84 2.36 -27.67 10.44
N ALA A 85 3.36 -27.31 11.26
CA ALA A 85 3.93 -28.20 12.26
C ALA A 85 2.91 -28.59 13.36
N ARG A 86 2.03 -27.65 13.77
CA ARG A 86 0.93 -27.91 14.70
C ARG A 86 -0.12 -28.86 14.09
N ALA A 87 -0.45 -28.69 12.82
CA ALA A 87 -1.37 -29.57 12.10
C ALA A 87 -0.82 -31.00 12.01
N MET A 88 0.47 -31.16 11.65
CA MET A 88 1.12 -32.47 11.60
C MET A 88 1.22 -33.15 12.98
N ARG A 89 1.46 -32.38 14.06
CA ARG A 89 1.44 -32.94 15.42
C ARG A 89 0.05 -33.42 15.81
N ARG A 90 -1.02 -32.72 15.44
CA ARG A 90 -2.40 -33.12 15.73
C ARG A 90 -2.85 -34.36 14.94
N SER A 91 -2.34 -34.55 13.71
CA SER A 91 -2.68 -35.74 12.91
C SER A 91 -1.94 -37.01 13.35
N ARG A 92 -0.93 -36.91 14.23
CA ARG A 92 -0.12 -38.04 14.71
C ARG A 92 -0.68 -38.73 15.96
N PHE A 93 -1.76 -38.19 16.53
CA PHE A 93 -2.43 -38.68 17.74
C PHE A 93 -3.85 -39.20 17.50
N HIS A 94 -4.20 -39.47 16.23
CA HIS A 94 -5.40 -40.20 15.80
C HIS A 94 -4.98 -41.41 14.97
#